data_AF-A0A9E3Y3W0-F1
#
_entry.id   AF-A0A9E3Y3W0-F1
#
_cell.length_a   1.000
_cell.length_b   1.000
_cell.length_c   1.000
_cell.angle_alpha   90.00
_cell.angle_beta   90.00
_cell.angle_gamma   90.00
#
_symmetry.space_group_name_H-M   'P 1'
#
loop_
_entity.id
_entity.type
_entity.pdbx_description
1 polymer ?
#
loop_
_entity_poly.entity_id
_entity_poly.type
_entity_poly.pdbx_seq_one_letter_code
_entity_poly.pdbx_strand_id
1 'polypeptide(L)'
;MVGPDGPAPVEGEGLGDGPVRLIAFVKRREGTTREEFLEHWRDRHGPLIRDTPGLARHIERYEQMAARPGDRSGWDGVAVQQFRSWSDFVGLLSDPAAAAMRADEEAFLDPASTKVVFTADRVVVIGDDALTSDVEMTLDEPVTPLDELSPEGGREPRERSR
;
A
#
# COMPACT_ATOMS: atom_id res chain seq x y z
N MET A 1 -6.72 -4.69 12.51
CA MET A 1 -7.70 -4.56 13.61
C MET A 1 -7.16 -4.88 15.00
N VAL A 2 -7.20 -3.88 15.89
CA VAL A 2 -7.01 -4.04 17.34
C VAL A 2 -8.29 -4.64 17.93
N GLY A 3 -8.20 -5.79 18.58
CA GLY A 3 -9.34 -6.44 19.25
C GLY A 3 -9.89 -5.62 20.44
N PRO A 4 -11.00 -6.06 21.07
CA PRO A 4 -11.64 -5.32 22.16
C PRO A 4 -10.77 -5.19 23.42
N ASP A 5 -9.72 -6.01 23.55
CA ASP A 5 -8.67 -5.93 24.57
C ASP A 5 -7.37 -5.36 23.99
N GLY A 6 -7.47 -4.25 23.25
CA GLY A 6 -6.30 -3.42 22.93
C GLY A 6 -5.62 -2.98 24.24
N PRO A 7 -4.29 -2.82 24.27
CA PRO A 7 -3.64 -2.30 25.45
C PRO A 7 -4.32 -0.99 25.86
N ALA A 8 -4.60 -0.85 27.16
CA ALA A 8 -5.10 0.40 27.75
C ALA A 8 -4.30 1.59 27.19
N PRO A 9 -4.93 2.77 26.98
CA PRO A 9 -4.21 3.92 26.49
C PRO A 9 -3.07 4.18 27.46
N VAL A 10 -1.84 3.98 26.97
CA VAL A 10 -0.65 4.47 27.66
C VAL A 10 -0.79 5.99 27.61
N GLU A 11 -1.14 6.58 28.75
CA GLU A 11 -1.06 8.03 28.92
C GLU A 11 0.36 8.45 28.52
N GLY A 12 0.43 9.35 27.53
CA GLY A 12 1.64 9.64 26.78
C GLY A 12 2.73 10.29 27.63
N GLU A 13 3.56 9.48 28.26
CA GLU A 13 4.93 9.85 28.53
C GLU A 13 5.80 9.28 27.41
N GLY A 14 6.01 10.07 26.36
CA GLY A 14 7.06 9.80 25.35
C GLY A 14 6.68 10.00 23.89
N LEU A 15 5.40 10.05 23.54
CA LEU A 15 4.95 10.45 22.20
C LEU A 15 4.32 11.83 22.33
N GLY A 16 5.13 12.90 22.22
CA GLY A 16 4.57 14.23 22.00
C GLY A 16 3.68 14.23 20.74
N ASP A 17 2.96 15.33 20.47
CA ASP A 17 2.11 15.47 19.27
C ASP A 17 2.93 15.62 17.96
N GLY A 18 4.15 15.07 17.93
CA GLY A 18 5.05 15.06 16.78
C GLY A 18 4.78 13.90 15.82
N PRO A 19 5.52 13.84 14.70
CA PRO A 19 5.32 12.86 13.65
C PRO A 19 5.41 11.44 14.19
N VAL A 20 4.49 10.59 13.76
CA VAL A 20 4.43 9.19 14.15
C VAL A 20 4.36 8.32 12.91
N ARG A 21 5.06 7.19 12.97
CA ARG A 21 5.03 6.14 11.96
C ARG A 21 4.51 4.86 12.56
N LEU A 22 3.49 4.32 11.90
CA LEU A 22 2.94 2.99 12.15
C LEU A 22 3.61 2.00 11.21
N ILE A 23 4.16 0.93 11.78
CA ILE A 23 4.73 -0.22 11.06
C ILE A 23 3.87 -1.44 11.41
N ALA A 24 3.11 -1.94 10.44
CA ALA A 24 2.23 -3.09 10.61
C ALA A 24 2.79 -4.31 9.88
N PHE A 25 3.16 -5.35 10.62
CA PHE A 25 3.46 -6.67 10.08
C PHE A 25 2.14 -7.38 9.80
N VAL A 26 1.76 -7.48 8.54
CA VAL A 26 0.44 -7.96 8.13
C VAL A 26 0.47 -9.44 7.83
N LYS A 27 -0.55 -10.15 8.31
CA LYS A 27 -0.77 -11.57 8.02
C LYS A 27 -2.04 -11.71 7.20
N ARG A 28 -1.98 -12.44 6.09
CA ARG A 28 -3.18 -12.74 5.31
C ARG A 28 -4.09 -13.70 6.06
N ARG A 29 -5.39 -13.58 5.84
CA ARG A 29 -6.39 -14.48 6.40
C ARG A 29 -6.13 -15.94 5.99
N GLU A 30 -6.46 -16.87 6.89
CA GLU A 30 -6.38 -18.30 6.61
C GLU A 30 -7.26 -18.67 5.41
N GLY A 31 -6.73 -19.50 4.52
CA GLY A 31 -7.40 -19.92 3.29
C GLY A 31 -7.21 -18.96 2.11
N THR A 32 -6.70 -17.75 2.32
CA THR A 32 -6.36 -16.82 1.24
C THR A 32 -4.99 -17.16 0.64
N THR A 33 -4.91 -17.21 -0.69
CA THR A 33 -3.64 -17.36 -1.40
C THR A 33 -2.80 -16.08 -1.27
N ARG A 34 -1.51 -16.18 -1.61
CA ARG A 34 -0.63 -15.01 -1.57
C ARG A 34 -1.04 -13.99 -2.63
N GLU A 35 -1.40 -14.49 -3.81
CA GLU A 35 -1.78 -13.71 -4.97
C GLU A 35 -3.06 -12.91 -4.69
N GLU A 36 -4.10 -13.57 -4.17
CA GLU A 36 -5.35 -12.91 -3.75
C GLU A 36 -5.11 -11.86 -2.67
N PHE A 37 -4.25 -12.17 -1.69
CA PHE A 37 -3.89 -11.21 -0.65
C PHE A 37 -3.23 -9.96 -1.24
N LEU A 38 -2.24 -10.13 -2.13
CA LEU A 38 -1.51 -9.01 -2.72
C LEU A 38 -2.38 -8.18 -3.66
N GLU A 39 -3.25 -8.82 -4.43
CA GLU A 39 -4.24 -8.14 -5.28
C GLU A 39 -5.22 -7.34 -4.42
N HIS A 40 -5.82 -7.95 -3.40
CA HIS A 40 -6.78 -7.24 -2.54
C HIS A 40 -6.10 -6.09 -1.80
N TRP A 41 -4.89 -6.31 -1.26
CA TRP A 41 -4.17 -5.29 -0.52
C TRP A 41 -3.81 -4.09 -1.40
N ARG A 42 -3.26 -4.34 -2.60
CA ARG A 42 -2.83 -3.29 -3.53
C ARG A 42 -4.01 -2.60 -4.21
N ASP A 43 -4.94 -3.38 -4.75
CA ASP A 43 -5.90 -2.92 -5.75
C ASP A 43 -7.28 -2.63 -5.14
N ARG A 44 -7.50 -2.95 -3.86
CA ARG A 44 -8.71 -2.59 -3.12
C ARG A 44 -8.44 -1.81 -1.84
N HIS A 45 -7.68 -2.39 -0.91
CA HIS A 45 -7.44 -1.77 0.40
C HIS A 45 -6.67 -0.44 0.28
N GLY A 46 -5.62 -0.40 -0.56
CA GLY A 46 -4.89 0.83 -0.87
C GLY A 46 -5.78 1.95 -1.42
N PRO A 47 -6.50 1.73 -2.53
CA PRO A 47 -7.49 2.67 -3.07
C PRO A 47 -8.57 3.07 -2.08
N LEU A 48 -9.09 2.15 -1.27
CA LEU A 48 -10.09 2.46 -0.24
C LEU A 48 -9.58 3.56 0.70
N ILE A 49 -8.33 3.46 1.17
CA ILE A 49 -7.73 4.49 2.04
C ILE A 49 -7.47 5.78 1.25
N ARG A 50 -6.81 5.68 0.09
CA ARG A 50 -6.41 6.82 -0.75
C ARG A 50 -7.60 7.67 -1.20
N ASP A 51 -8.66 7.02 -1.67
CA ASP A 51 -9.78 7.67 -2.35
C ASP A 51 -10.90 8.07 -1.38
N THR A 52 -10.76 7.74 -0.09
CA THR A 52 -11.71 8.15 0.95
C THR A 52 -11.16 9.37 1.69
N PRO A 53 -11.71 10.59 1.49
CA PRO A 53 -11.14 11.82 2.07
C PRO A 53 -11.12 11.82 3.60
N GLY A 54 -12.04 11.07 4.22
CA GLY A 54 -12.10 10.84 5.67
C GLY A 54 -10.85 10.19 6.24
N LEU A 55 -10.22 9.32 5.45
CA LEU A 55 -9.05 8.52 5.83
C LEU A 55 -7.77 9.17 5.32
N ALA A 56 -7.72 9.48 4.01
CA ALA A 56 -6.53 9.99 3.34
C ALA A 56 -5.96 11.25 3.98
N ARG A 57 -6.82 12.15 4.49
CA ARG A 57 -6.39 13.43 5.07
C ARG A 57 -5.50 13.31 6.31
N HIS A 58 -5.51 12.15 6.97
CA HIS A 58 -4.74 11.90 8.19
C HIS A 58 -3.38 11.24 7.91
N ILE A 59 -3.17 10.72 6.70
CA ILE A 59 -1.98 9.92 6.36
C ILE A 59 -1.10 10.71 5.40
N GLU A 60 0.12 11.04 5.83
CA GLU A 60 1.12 11.73 5.01
C GLU A 60 1.70 10.81 3.93
N ARG A 61 1.93 9.55 4.29
CA ARG A 61 2.52 8.55 3.39
C ARG A 61 2.07 7.16 3.78
N TYR A 62 1.71 6.36 2.79
CA TYR A 62 1.32 4.96 2.96
C TYR A 62 2.08 4.07 1.97
N GLU A 63 2.71 3.03 2.48
CA GLU A 63 3.50 2.07 1.71
C GLU A 63 3.08 0.63 2.05
N GLN A 64 2.93 -0.18 1.01
CA GLN A 64 2.68 -1.62 1.14
C GLN A 64 3.91 -2.38 0.65
N MET A 65 4.60 -3.05 1.56
CA MET A 65 5.80 -3.80 1.27
C MET A 65 5.52 -5.30 1.39
N ALA A 66 5.23 -5.95 0.28
CA ALA A 66 5.04 -7.40 0.24
C ALA A 66 6.31 -8.13 0.72
N ALA A 67 6.15 -9.13 1.59
CA ALA A 67 7.27 -9.99 1.99
C ALA A 67 7.81 -10.70 0.74
N ARG A 68 9.12 -10.85 0.56
CA ARG A 68 9.65 -11.49 -0.64
C ARG A 68 9.28 -13.00 -0.68
N PRO A 69 9.23 -13.63 -1.87
CA PRO A 69 9.15 -15.08 -1.96
C PRO A 69 10.26 -15.75 -1.13
N GLY A 70 9.88 -16.72 -0.30
CA GLY A 70 10.81 -17.44 0.59
C GLY A 70 11.17 -16.73 1.89
N ASP A 71 10.61 -15.55 2.17
CA ASP A 71 10.72 -14.93 3.50
C ASP A 71 10.18 -15.86 4.60
N ARG A 72 10.84 -15.85 5.77
CA ARG A 72 10.56 -16.76 6.89
C ARG A 72 10.07 -16.05 8.15
N SER A 73 9.78 -14.76 8.08
CA SER A 73 9.29 -13.99 9.23
C SER A 73 7.94 -14.48 9.74
N GLY A 74 7.15 -15.10 8.85
CA GLY A 74 5.79 -15.54 9.13
C GLY A 74 4.71 -14.56 8.67
N TRP A 75 5.08 -13.32 8.32
CA TRP A 75 4.17 -12.31 7.78
C TRP A 75 4.17 -12.26 6.26
N ASP A 76 3.08 -11.76 5.70
CA ASP A 76 2.88 -11.65 4.25
C ASP A 76 3.34 -10.30 3.69
N GLY A 77 3.58 -9.33 4.57
CA GLY A 77 4.18 -8.04 4.23
C GLY A 77 4.24 -7.09 5.41
N VAL A 78 4.64 -5.85 5.11
CA VAL A 78 4.68 -4.73 6.06
C VAL A 78 3.95 -3.53 5.46
N ALA A 79 2.95 -3.00 6.16
CA ALA A 79 2.39 -1.68 5.90
C ALA A 79 3.17 -0.63 6.69
N VAL A 80 3.57 0.45 6.05
CA VAL A 80 4.13 1.63 6.73
C VAL A 80 3.24 2.83 6.46
N GLN A 81 2.75 3.44 7.52
CA GLN A 81 1.96 4.67 7.47
C GLN A 81 2.64 5.76 8.26
N GLN A 82 2.68 6.97 7.72
CA GLN A 82 3.25 8.14 8.36
C GLN A 82 2.14 9.15 8.62
N PHE A 83 2.14 9.73 9.80
CA PHE A 83 1.17 10.71 10.28
C PHE A 83 1.92 11.93 10.78
N ARG A 84 1.33 13.13 10.68
CA ARG A 84 1.97 14.35 11.21
C ARG A 84 2.00 14.36 12.72
N SER A 85 1.04 13.70 13.34
CA SER A 85 0.90 13.63 14.78
C SER A 85 0.18 12.37 15.26
N TRP A 86 0.25 12.10 16.56
CA TRP A 86 -0.60 11.10 17.20
C TRP A 86 -2.10 11.42 17.03
N SER A 87 -2.44 12.71 17.06
CA SER A 87 -3.82 13.17 16.87
C SER A 87 -4.38 12.82 15.49
N ASP A 88 -3.56 12.87 14.44
CA ASP A 88 -3.96 12.43 13.09
C ASP A 88 -4.24 10.92 13.06
N PHE A 89 -3.40 10.10 13.70
CA PHE A 89 -3.65 8.66 13.80
C PHE A 89 -4.97 8.35 14.54
N VAL A 90 -5.23 9.01 15.67
CA VAL A 90 -6.50 8.86 16.40
C VAL A 90 -7.67 9.37 15.55
N GLY A 91 -7.47 10.46 14.82
CA GLY A 91 -8.44 11.03 13.88
C GLY A 91 -8.80 10.06 12.75
N LEU A 92 -7.82 9.34 12.20
CA LEU A 92 -8.04 8.28 11.22
C LEU A 92 -8.98 7.21 11.78
N LEU A 93 -8.69 6.69 12.99
CA LEU A 93 -9.47 5.61 13.60
C LEU A 93 -10.89 6.04 14.00
N SER A 94 -11.06 7.32 14.32
CA SER A 94 -12.34 7.88 14.79
C SER A 94 -13.23 8.38 13.66
N ASP A 95 -12.71 8.50 12.43
CA ASP A 95 -13.50 8.94 11.28
C ASP A 95 -14.60 7.91 10.96
N PRO A 96 -15.84 8.32 10.61
CA PRO A 96 -16.91 7.39 10.25
C PRO A 96 -16.52 6.41 9.14
N ALA A 97 -15.65 6.83 8.21
CA ALA A 97 -15.16 5.97 7.14
C ALA A 97 -14.29 4.80 7.64
N ALA A 98 -13.74 4.87 8.85
CA ALA A 98 -12.89 3.82 9.42
C ALA A 98 -13.64 2.50 9.61
N ALA A 99 -14.98 2.52 9.68
CA ALA A 99 -15.78 1.30 9.73
C ALA A 99 -15.63 0.46 8.45
N ALA A 100 -15.62 1.10 7.28
CA ALA A 100 -15.43 0.41 6.00
C ALA A 100 -14.00 -0.13 5.88
N MET A 101 -12.99 0.64 6.30
CA MET A 101 -11.60 0.19 6.35
C MET A 101 -11.42 -1.03 7.26
N ARG A 102 -12.01 -1.02 8.46
CA ARG A 102 -11.93 -2.16 9.40
C ARG A 102 -12.63 -3.40 8.86
N ALA A 103 -13.81 -3.25 8.26
CA ALA A 103 -14.52 -4.35 7.64
C ALA A 103 -13.75 -4.93 6.45
N ASP A 104 -13.06 -4.08 5.69
CA ASP A 104 -12.15 -4.52 4.63
C ASP A 104 -10.95 -5.28 5.21
N GLU A 105 -10.26 -4.74 6.22
CA GLU A 105 -9.17 -5.46 6.92
C GLU A 105 -9.60 -6.85 7.43
N GLU A 106 -10.79 -6.98 8.02
CA GLU A 106 -11.37 -8.27 8.46
C GLU A 106 -11.51 -9.29 7.33
N ALA A 107 -11.78 -8.81 6.11
CA ALA A 107 -12.03 -9.69 4.99
C ALA A 107 -10.77 -10.43 4.55
N PHE A 108 -9.59 -9.77 4.59
CA PHE A 108 -8.35 -10.30 4.00
C PHE A 108 -7.16 -10.46 4.97
N LEU A 109 -7.21 -9.87 6.17
CA LEU A 109 -6.16 -10.02 7.18
C LEU A 109 -6.55 -11.01 8.27
N ASP A 110 -5.53 -11.64 8.86
CA ASP A 110 -5.62 -12.27 10.17
C ASP A 110 -5.21 -11.24 11.24
N PRO A 111 -6.17 -10.68 12.00
CA PRO A 111 -5.89 -9.68 13.01
C PRO A 111 -5.14 -10.23 14.23
N ALA A 112 -5.27 -11.52 14.56
CA ALA A 112 -4.61 -12.11 15.71
C ALA A 112 -3.09 -12.22 15.50
N SER A 113 -2.68 -12.48 14.27
CA SER A 113 -1.28 -12.61 13.85
C SER A 113 -0.67 -11.30 13.36
N THR A 114 -1.48 -10.31 12.98
CA THR A 114 -1.00 -8.98 12.60
C THR A 114 -0.45 -8.24 13.82
N LYS A 115 0.72 -7.60 13.68
CA LYS A 115 1.38 -6.84 14.75
C LYS A 115 1.68 -5.41 14.31
N VAL A 116 1.55 -4.46 15.21
CA VAL A 116 1.75 -3.03 14.93
C VAL A 116 2.77 -2.46 15.91
N VAL A 117 3.69 -1.67 15.38
CA VAL A 117 4.67 -0.90 16.15
C VAL A 117 4.55 0.57 15.76
N PHE A 118 4.52 1.46 16.77
CA PHE A 118 4.59 2.90 16.56
C PHE A 118 6.00 3.39 16.85
N THR A 119 6.48 4.31 16.00
CA THR A 119 7.81 4.90 16.09
C THR A 119 7.72 6.40 15.82
N ALA A 120 8.61 7.20 16.39
CA ALA A 120 8.68 8.65 16.16
C ALA A 120 10.07 9.03 15.63
N ASP A 121 11.11 8.76 16.42
CA ASP A 121 12.49 8.99 16.03
C ASP A 121 13.09 7.82 15.23
N ARG A 122 14.02 8.12 14.31
CA ARG A 122 14.84 7.13 13.61
C ARG A 122 16.32 7.46 13.71
N VAL A 123 17.16 6.42 13.71
CA VAL A 123 18.61 6.55 13.57
C VAL A 123 19.04 5.80 12.32
N VAL A 124 19.63 6.51 11.36
CA VAL A 124 20.23 5.90 10.16
C VAL A 124 21.65 5.47 10.53
N VAL A 125 21.87 4.15 10.59
CA VAL A 125 23.18 3.58 10.94
C VAL A 125 24.05 3.37 9.69
N ILE A 126 23.42 3.09 8.54
CA ILE A 126 24.08 2.85 7.24
C ILE A 126 23.24 3.47 6.13
N GLY A 127 23.88 4.17 5.19
CA GLY A 127 23.25 4.86 4.07
C GLY A 127 22.89 6.31 4.39
N ASP A 128 22.33 7.00 3.39
CA ASP A 128 21.84 8.36 3.55
C ASP A 128 20.36 8.36 3.96
N ASP A 129 19.90 9.47 4.53
CA ASP A 129 18.52 9.63 5.02
C ASP A 129 17.46 9.65 3.90
N ALA A 130 17.92 9.60 2.64
CA ALA A 130 17.12 9.60 1.42
C ALA A 130 16.50 8.22 1.14
N LEU A 131 15.48 7.83 1.88
CA LEU A 131 14.42 6.93 1.38
C LEU A 131 13.27 7.71 0.69
N THR A 132 13.49 8.99 0.45
CA THR A 132 12.75 9.83 -0.49
C THR A 132 13.64 10.02 -1.72
N SER A 133 13.88 8.96 -2.49
CA SER A 133 14.28 9.18 -3.88
C SER A 133 13.01 9.54 -4.63
N ASP A 134 12.94 10.77 -5.14
CA ASP A 134 12.05 11.17 -6.22
C ASP A 134 12.16 10.12 -7.33
N VAL A 135 11.23 9.18 -7.37
CA VAL A 135 10.96 8.46 -8.61
C VAL A 135 10.23 9.48 -9.49
N GLU A 136 11.01 10.29 -10.20
CA GLU A 136 10.53 10.95 -11.40
C GLU A 136 10.15 9.81 -12.35
N MET A 137 8.87 9.43 -12.33
CA MET A 137 8.29 8.55 -13.33
C MET A 137 8.21 9.37 -14.61
N THR A 138 9.33 9.46 -15.34
CA THR A 138 9.32 9.93 -16.71
C THR A 138 8.41 8.98 -17.48
N LEU A 139 7.21 9.46 -17.81
CA LEU A 139 6.31 8.83 -18.76
C LEU A 139 7.01 8.90 -20.12
N ASP A 140 7.86 7.92 -20.40
CA ASP A 140 8.53 7.78 -21.68
C ASP A 140 7.50 7.32 -22.72
N GLU A 141 7.21 8.25 -23.64
CA GLU A 141 6.64 8.13 -24.99
C GLU A 141 5.22 7.54 -25.18
N PRO A 142 4.36 8.18 -26.00
CA PRO A 142 3.04 7.64 -26.33
C PRO A 142 3.17 6.37 -27.18
N VAL A 143 2.60 5.26 -26.67
CA VAL A 143 2.41 4.04 -27.44
C VAL A 143 1.52 4.35 -28.64
N THR A 144 2.08 4.27 -29.86
CA THR A 144 1.31 4.39 -31.09
C THR A 144 0.26 3.27 -31.14
N PRO A 145 -1.04 3.56 -31.35
CA PRO A 145 -2.07 2.54 -31.43
C PRO A 145 -1.79 1.53 -32.55
N LEU A 146 -2.07 0.25 -32.27
CA LEU A 146 -1.83 -0.87 -33.18
C LEU A 146 -2.62 -0.80 -34.51
N ASP A 147 -3.55 0.15 -34.63
CA ASP A 147 -4.43 0.33 -35.80
C ASP A 147 -3.78 1.10 -36.97
N GLU A 148 -2.58 1.68 -36.81
CA GLU A 148 -1.88 2.39 -37.89
C GLU A 148 -0.91 1.53 -38.72
N LEU A 149 -0.89 0.21 -38.53
CA LEU A 149 -0.21 -0.71 -39.45
C LEU A 149 -1.18 -1.11 -40.59
N SER A 150 -1.42 -0.20 -41.53
CA SER A 150 -2.06 -0.57 -42.80
C SER A 150 -1.15 -1.53 -43.58
N PRO A 151 -1.66 -2.70 -44.04
CA PRO A 151 -0.92 -3.53 -44.98
C PRO A 151 -1.15 -2.97 -46.38
N GLU A 152 -0.20 -2.19 -46.91
CA GLU A 152 -0.22 -1.87 -48.34
C GLU A 152 0.11 -3.13 -49.16
N GLY A 153 -0.97 -3.82 -49.53
CA GLY A 153 -1.28 -4.18 -50.91
C GLY A 153 -0.14 -4.78 -51.73
N GLY A 154 -0.12 -6.11 -51.80
CA GLY A 154 0.71 -6.87 -52.72
C GLY A 154 0.57 -6.44 -54.18
N ARG A 155 1.70 -6.38 -54.89
CA ARG A 155 1.74 -6.21 -56.34
C ARG A 155 1.20 -7.47 -57.02
N GLU A 156 0.16 -7.33 -57.82
CA GLU A 156 -0.30 -8.37 -58.74
C GLU A 156 0.73 -8.63 -59.87
N PRO A 157 0.86 -9.87 -60.37
CA PRO A 157 1.78 -10.21 -61.43
C PRO A 157 1.19 -9.82 -62.80
N ARG A 158 1.99 -9.14 -63.63
CA ARG A 158 1.60 -8.83 -65.02
C ARG A 158 1.58 -10.13 -65.85
N GLU A 159 0.40 -10.49 -66.35
CA GLU A 159 0.22 -11.51 -67.37
C GLU A 159 0.97 -11.13 -68.67
N ARG A 160 1.68 -12.10 -69.22
CA ARG A 160 2.23 -12.06 -70.58
C ARG A 160 1.19 -12.64 -71.53
N SER A 161 0.87 -11.92 -72.61
CA SER A 161 0.50 -12.57 -73.87
C SER A 161 0.71 -11.71 -75.11
N ARG A 162 1.52 -12.28 -75.99
CA ARG A 162 1.61 -12.20 -77.47
C ARG A 162 2.05 -10.89 -78.12
#